data_AF-A0A4R3TMR6-F1
#
_entry.id   AF-A0A4R3TMR6-F1
#
_cell.length_a   1.000
_cell.length_b   1.000
_cell.length_c   1.000
_cell.angle_alpha   90.00
_cell.angle_beta   90.00
_cell.angle_gamma   90.00
#
_symmetry.space_group_name_H-M   'P 1'
#
loop_
_entity.id
_entity.type
_entity.pdbx_description
1 polymer ?
#
loop_
_entity_poly.entity_id
_entity_poly.type
_entity_poly.pdbx_seq_one_letter_code
_entity_poly.pdbx_strand_id
1 'polypeptide(L)'
;MPQSATKPFIDVLTGQQQVIPPVWMMRQAGRYLPEYREVRTKAGGFLDLYFNPELAAEVTLQPIRRFGFDPAIIFSDILVIPYALGRSVRFEVGEGPRLEPLDDPAKVATLAKQADFGKLEPVFEALKIVRGPLDPKIALIGFWRSLDDLHGRRPRHARPGAGADGGLPASGGVRRYHRRVGR
;
A
#
# COMPACT_ATOMS: atom_id res chain seq x y z
N MET A 1 -28.40 10.14 -11.26
CA MET A 1 -27.12 9.79 -10.61
C MET A 1 -26.67 8.46 -11.20
N PRO A 2 -25.51 8.35 -11.88
CA PRO A 2 -25.07 7.06 -12.38
C PRO A 2 -24.83 6.14 -11.19
N GLN A 3 -25.53 5.01 -11.16
CA GLN A 3 -25.42 4.00 -10.12
C GLN A 3 -23.97 3.47 -10.16
N SER A 4 -23.19 3.74 -9.10
CA SER A 4 -21.81 3.26 -9.03
C SER A 4 -21.85 1.73 -9.12
N ALA A 5 -21.17 1.17 -10.12
CA ALA A 5 -21.08 -0.28 -10.28
C ALA A 5 -20.62 -0.90 -8.95
N THR A 6 -21.31 -1.95 -8.50
CA THR A 6 -20.98 -2.65 -7.25
C THR A 6 -19.54 -3.18 -7.32
N LYS A 7 -18.77 -2.96 -6.26
CA LYS A 7 -17.35 -3.33 -6.17
C LYS A 7 -17.19 -4.45 -5.15
N PRO A 8 -16.92 -5.70 -5.57
CA PRO A 8 -16.85 -6.84 -4.65
C PRO A 8 -15.89 -6.63 -3.47
N PHE A 9 -14.76 -5.97 -3.72
CA PHE A 9 -13.80 -5.60 -2.68
C PHE A 9 -14.40 -4.69 -1.60
N ILE A 10 -15.17 -3.67 -1.98
CA ILE A 10 -15.80 -2.74 -1.03
C ILE A 10 -16.93 -3.43 -0.26
N ASP A 11 -17.69 -4.30 -0.92
CA ASP A 11 -18.74 -5.08 -0.28
C ASP A 11 -18.17 -5.97 0.82
N VAL A 12 -17.05 -6.66 0.57
CA VAL A 12 -16.37 -7.45 1.61
C VAL A 12 -15.87 -6.59 2.76
N LEU A 13 -15.29 -5.42 2.49
CA LEU A 13 -14.84 -4.50 3.53
C LEU A 13 -15.99 -3.92 4.37
N THR A 14 -17.20 -3.86 3.82
CA THR A 14 -18.41 -3.42 4.54
C THR A 14 -19.16 -4.58 5.21
N GLY A 15 -18.60 -5.78 5.19
CA GLY A 15 -19.12 -6.96 5.90
C GLY A 15 -20.04 -7.86 5.07
N GLN A 16 -20.20 -7.60 3.77
CA GLN A 16 -20.96 -8.48 2.89
C GLN A 16 -20.12 -9.66 2.41
N GLN A 17 -20.67 -10.86 2.47
CA GLN A 17 -19.99 -12.05 1.99
C GLN A 17 -20.17 -12.19 0.47
N GLN A 18 -19.06 -12.23 -0.27
CA GLN A 18 -19.05 -12.52 -1.69
C GLN A 18 -18.93 -14.03 -1.94
N VAL A 19 -19.53 -14.51 -3.04
CA VAL A 19 -19.44 -15.92 -3.46
C VAL A 19 -17.99 -16.30 -3.77
N ILE A 20 -17.28 -15.40 -4.44
CA ILE A 20 -15.84 -15.51 -4.72
C ILE A 20 -15.14 -14.41 -3.91
N PRO A 21 -14.26 -14.74 -2.96
CA PRO A 21 -13.53 -13.75 -2.19
C PRO A 21 -12.61 -12.91 -3.08
N PRO A 22 -12.63 -11.57 -2.99
CA PRO A 22 -11.73 -10.71 -3.74
C PRO A 22 -10.29 -10.88 -3.25
N VAL A 23 -9.34 -10.88 -4.18
CA VAL A 23 -7.92 -11.12 -3.91
C VAL A 23 -7.05 -9.97 -4.44
N TRP A 24 -6.05 -9.62 -3.64
CA TRP A 24 -4.97 -8.71 -4.00
C TRP A 24 -3.74 -9.00 -3.14
N MET A 25 -2.62 -8.38 -3.50
CA MET A 25 -1.37 -8.54 -2.77
C MET A 25 -0.74 -7.19 -2.46
N MET A 26 -0.20 -7.06 -1.26
CA MET A 26 0.73 -5.96 -0.98
C MET A 26 1.94 -6.06 -1.90
N ARG A 27 2.38 -4.92 -2.44
CA ARG A 27 3.45 -4.84 -3.43
C ARG A 27 3.17 -5.63 -4.72
N GLN A 28 1.90 -5.70 -5.14
CA GLN A 28 1.52 -6.28 -6.45
C GLN A 28 2.25 -5.63 -7.64
N ALA A 29 2.58 -4.35 -7.55
CA ALA A 29 3.41 -3.67 -8.54
C ALA A 29 4.85 -3.63 -8.03
N GLY A 30 5.76 -4.39 -8.65
CA GLY A 30 7.14 -4.45 -8.18
C GLY A 30 8.10 -5.28 -9.01
N ARG A 31 9.33 -5.39 -8.50
CA ARG A 31 10.51 -5.96 -9.18
C ARG A 31 10.37 -7.42 -9.61
N TYR A 32 9.32 -8.13 -9.20
CA TYR A 32 9.09 -9.50 -9.65
C TYR A 32 8.49 -9.55 -11.07
N LEU A 33 7.92 -8.44 -11.55
CA LEU A 33 7.38 -8.31 -12.90
C LEU A 33 8.48 -7.85 -13.88
N PRO A 34 8.70 -8.54 -15.01
CA PRO A 34 9.63 -8.08 -16.05
C PRO A 34 9.22 -6.72 -16.64
N GLU A 35 7.92 -6.51 -16.91
CA GLU A 35 7.36 -5.25 -17.41
C GLU A 35 7.59 -4.06 -16.45
N TYR A 36 7.61 -4.31 -15.13
CA TYR A 36 7.99 -3.29 -14.15
C TYR A 36 9.47 -2.91 -14.29
N ARG A 37 10.34 -3.91 -14.49
CA ARG A 37 11.79 -3.66 -14.64
C ARG A 37 12.06 -2.84 -15.89
N GLU A 38 11.35 -3.09 -16.98
CA GLU A 38 11.45 -2.32 -18.22
C GLU A 38 11.05 -0.85 -18.01
N VAL A 39 9.91 -0.60 -17.37
CA VAL A 39 9.47 0.76 -17.04
C VAL A 39 10.49 1.46 -16.13
N ARG A 40 11.01 0.73 -15.14
CA ARG A 40 12.03 1.24 -14.22
C ARG A 40 13.32 1.64 -14.94
N THR A 41 13.76 0.86 -15.94
CA THR A 41 14.93 1.21 -16.75
C THR A 41 14.69 2.48 -17.57
N LYS A 42 13.46 2.67 -18.08
CA LYS A 42 13.08 3.89 -18.84
C LYS A 42 12.97 5.13 -17.97
N ALA A 43 12.56 4.98 -16.71
CA ALA A 43 12.36 6.10 -15.78
C ALA A 43 13.66 6.83 -15.42
N GLY A 44 14.84 6.23 -15.61
CA GLY A 44 16.14 6.85 -15.29
C GLY A 44 16.48 6.87 -13.79
N GLY A 45 15.52 6.62 -12.90
CA GLY A 45 15.73 6.58 -11.45
C GLY A 45 14.56 5.98 -10.67
N PHE A 46 14.79 5.66 -9.40
CA PHE A 46 13.73 5.15 -8.50
C PHE A 46 12.70 6.25 -8.18
N LEU A 47 13.17 7.49 -8.03
CA LEU A 47 12.34 8.65 -7.73
C LEU A 47 11.51 9.13 -8.90
N ASP A 48 12.13 9.17 -10.08
CA ASP A 48 11.49 9.63 -11.30
C ASP A 48 10.27 8.75 -11.62
N LEU A 49 10.31 7.48 -11.23
CA LEU A 49 9.17 6.57 -11.36
C LEU A 49 7.97 6.98 -10.46
N TYR A 50 8.21 7.51 -9.26
CA TYR A 50 7.13 7.92 -8.36
C TYR A 50 6.55 9.29 -8.70
N PHE A 51 7.41 10.20 -9.16
CA PHE A 51 7.03 11.57 -9.48
C PHE A 51 6.63 11.76 -10.95
N ASN A 52 6.75 10.71 -11.78
CA ASN A 52 6.16 10.67 -13.11
C ASN A 52 4.76 10.01 -13.04
N PRO A 53 3.67 10.77 -13.19
CA PRO A 53 2.30 10.25 -13.07
C PRO A 53 1.99 9.14 -14.06
N GLU A 54 2.47 9.24 -15.31
CA GLU A 54 2.21 8.25 -16.35
C GLU A 54 2.88 6.90 -16.06
N LEU A 55 4.15 6.93 -15.61
CA LEU A 55 4.89 5.71 -15.28
C LEU A 55 4.37 5.07 -13.99
N ALA A 56 4.02 5.87 -12.98
CA ALA A 56 3.37 5.38 -11.76
C ALA A 56 2.03 4.71 -12.06
N ALA A 57 1.24 5.32 -12.95
CA ALA A 57 -0.03 4.76 -13.39
C ALA A 57 0.15 3.46 -14.18
N GLU A 58 1.10 3.41 -15.12
CA GLU A 58 1.38 2.20 -15.89
C GLU A 58 1.78 1.05 -14.98
N VAL A 59 2.71 1.28 -14.05
CA VAL A 59 3.14 0.29 -13.06
C VAL A 59 1.99 -0.18 -12.16
N THR A 60 1.07 0.72 -11.81
CA THR A 60 -0.13 0.38 -11.01
C THR A 60 -1.06 -0.58 -11.76
N LEU A 61 -1.16 -0.44 -13.09
CA LEU A 61 -2.09 -1.21 -13.93
C LEU A 61 -1.53 -2.57 -14.38
N GLN A 62 -0.20 -2.75 -14.43
CA GLN A 62 0.44 -4.01 -14.84
C GLN A 62 -0.12 -5.26 -14.11
N PRO A 63 -0.25 -5.28 -12.76
CA PRO A 63 -0.72 -6.47 -12.05
C PRO A 63 -2.21 -6.74 -12.28
N ILE A 64 -3.00 -5.69 -12.54
CA ILE A 64 -4.41 -5.81 -12.89
C ILE A 64 -4.55 -6.49 -14.24
N ARG A 65 -3.79 -6.05 -15.25
CA ARG A 65 -3.79 -6.65 -16.58
C ARG A 65 -3.30 -8.10 -16.56
N ARG A 66 -2.32 -8.42 -15.71
CA ARG A 66 -1.67 -9.74 -15.67
C ARG A 66 -2.42 -10.78 -14.85
N PHE A 67 -2.98 -10.39 -13.71
CA PHE A 67 -3.55 -11.33 -12.74
C PHE A 67 -5.04 -11.10 -12.46
N GLY A 68 -5.61 -9.98 -12.89
CA GLY A 68 -7.03 -9.68 -12.65
C GLY A 68 -7.37 -9.45 -11.17
N PHE A 69 -6.49 -8.81 -10.39
CA PHE A 69 -6.78 -8.48 -8.99
C PHE A 69 -8.02 -7.60 -8.84
N ASP A 70 -8.77 -7.79 -7.75
CA ASP A 70 -10.05 -7.12 -7.50
C ASP A 70 -9.90 -5.64 -7.10
N PRO A 71 -8.88 -5.27 -6.31
CA PRO A 71 -8.43 -3.89 -6.21
C PRO A 71 -7.06 -3.64 -6.86
N ALA A 72 -6.91 -2.45 -7.43
CA ALA A 72 -5.63 -1.82 -7.67
C ALA A 72 -5.17 -1.06 -6.43
N ILE A 73 -3.87 -1.07 -6.16
CA ILE A 73 -3.24 -0.17 -5.17
C ILE A 73 -2.27 0.75 -5.91
N ILE A 74 -2.41 2.07 -5.69
CA ILE A 74 -1.59 3.07 -6.37
C ILE A 74 -0.10 2.79 -6.13
N PHE A 75 0.74 2.94 -7.14
CA PHE A 75 2.18 2.89 -6.97
C PHE A 75 2.68 4.23 -6.43
N SER A 76 3.00 4.27 -5.14
CA SER A 76 3.53 5.46 -4.45
C SER A 76 4.52 5.03 -3.36
N ASP A 77 5.14 5.99 -2.67
CA ASP A 77 6.00 5.73 -1.51
C ASP A 77 5.48 6.46 -0.26
N ILE A 78 5.65 5.82 0.89
CA ILE A 78 5.20 6.36 2.19
C ILE A 78 5.97 7.63 2.61
N LEU A 79 7.16 7.84 2.07
CA LEU A 79 8.03 8.99 2.39
C LEU A 79 7.67 10.25 1.60
N VAL A 80 6.72 10.16 0.66
CA VAL A 80 6.19 11.31 -0.07
C VAL A 80 5.53 12.32 0.90
N ILE A 81 4.90 11.86 1.99
CA ILE A 81 4.30 12.74 2.99
C ILE A 81 5.36 13.49 3.82
N PRO A 82 6.39 12.85 4.42
CA PRO A 82 7.53 13.56 4.99
C PRO A 82 8.18 14.57 4.05
N TYR A 83 8.35 14.22 2.77
CA TYR A 83 8.87 15.12 1.75
C TYR A 83 7.97 16.36 1.54
N ALA A 84 6.65 16.16 1.50
CA ALA A 84 5.66 17.24 1.45
C ALA A 84 5.66 18.11 2.71
N LEU A 85 6.03 17.57 3.87
CA LEU A 85 6.21 18.30 5.13
C LEU A 85 7.58 19.01 5.24
N GLY A 86 8.37 19.04 4.17
CA GLY A 86 9.64 19.74 4.11
C GLY A 86 10.83 18.97 4.69
N ARG A 87 10.70 17.65 4.90
CA ARG A 87 11.84 16.83 5.31
C ARG A 87 12.78 16.58 4.14
N SER A 88 14.08 16.64 4.43
CA SER A 88 15.12 16.12 3.55
C SER A 88 15.01 14.60 3.47
N VAL A 89 14.56 14.11 2.32
CA VAL A 89 14.56 12.68 2.00
C VAL A 89 15.62 12.45 0.93
N ARG A 90 16.61 11.60 1.24
CA ARG A 90 17.68 11.24 0.32
C ARG A 90 17.35 9.88 -0.29
N PHE A 91 17.42 9.79 -1.60
CA PHE A 91 17.14 8.56 -2.33
C PHE A 91 18.43 8.14 -3.04
N GLU A 92 19.27 7.39 -2.34
CA GLU A 92 20.56 6.94 -2.87
C GLU A 92 20.39 5.70 -3.77
N VAL A 93 21.23 5.56 -4.79
CA VAL A 93 21.11 4.44 -5.74
C VAL A 93 21.55 3.14 -5.06
N GLY A 94 20.64 2.18 -4.92
CA GLY A 94 20.91 0.87 -4.32
C GLY A 94 20.57 0.78 -2.84
N GLU A 95 20.50 1.91 -2.15
CA GLU A 95 19.95 1.99 -0.80
C GLU A 95 18.51 2.51 -0.85
N GLY A 96 17.65 2.02 0.04
CA GLY A 96 16.30 2.54 0.15
C GLY A 96 16.29 4.04 0.49
N PRO A 97 15.16 4.71 0.32
CA PRO A 97 15.06 6.11 0.69
C PRO A 97 15.35 6.33 2.18
N ARG A 98 16.26 7.25 2.48
CA ARG A 98 16.69 7.63 3.82
C ARG A 98 16.03 8.95 4.21
N LEU A 99 15.29 8.90 5.30
CA LEU A 99 14.77 10.09 5.98
C LEU A 99 15.73 10.45 7.10
N GLU A 100 16.09 11.73 7.22
CA GLU A 100 16.87 12.15 8.40
C GLU A 100 16.05 11.88 9.68
N PRO A 101 16.67 11.45 10.80
CA PRO A 101 15.94 11.24 12.05
C PRO A 101 15.39 12.55 12.66
N LEU A 102 14.30 12.43 13.42
CA LEU A 102 13.76 13.46 14.32
C LEU A 102 14.10 13.07 15.76
N ASP A 103 15.35 13.31 16.14
CA ASP A 103 15.93 12.95 17.45
C ASP A 103 15.99 14.12 18.44
N ASP A 104 15.67 15.34 17.99
CA ASP A 104 15.74 16.57 18.77
C ASP A 104 14.43 17.38 18.62
N PRO A 105 13.80 17.84 19.73
CA PRO A 105 12.69 18.78 19.70
C PRO A 105 12.90 20.00 18.79
N ALA A 106 14.12 20.52 18.67
CA ALA A 106 14.42 21.64 17.77
C ALA A 106 14.20 21.26 16.30
N LYS A 107 14.50 20.02 15.89
CA LYS A 107 14.24 19.50 14.55
C LYS A 107 12.76 19.22 14.28
N VAL A 108 11.96 19.01 15.33
CA VAL A 108 10.50 18.90 15.19
C VAL A 108 9.90 20.29 14.93
N ALA A 109 10.44 21.34 15.55
CA ALA A 109 10.00 22.71 15.33
C ALA A 109 10.26 23.23 13.91
N THR A 110 11.19 22.61 13.15
CA THR A 110 11.44 22.97 11.74
C THR A 110 10.48 22.31 10.76
N LEU A 111 9.61 21.39 11.21
CA LEU A 111 8.60 20.78 10.36
C LEU A 111 7.59 21.81 9.85
N ALA A 112 7.21 21.68 8.58
CA ALA A 112 6.09 22.45 8.07
C ALA A 112 4.82 22.06 8.84
N LYS A 113 4.07 23.07 9.31
CA LYS A 113 2.77 22.86 9.97
C LYS A 113 1.70 22.31 9.02
N GLN A 114 1.91 22.47 7.72
CA GLN A 114 1.03 22.03 6.65
C GLN A 114 1.84 21.34 5.58
N ALA A 115 1.29 20.27 5.00
CA ALA A 115 1.90 19.61 3.86
C ALA A 115 1.76 20.49 2.61
N ASP A 116 2.84 20.56 1.84
CA ASP A 116 2.83 21.17 0.51
C ASP A 116 2.16 20.23 -0.48
N PHE A 117 0.89 20.51 -0.80
CA PHE A 117 0.12 19.73 -1.77
C PHE A 117 0.69 19.81 -3.19
N GLY A 118 1.47 20.84 -3.54
CA GLY A 118 2.15 20.92 -4.83
C GLY A 118 3.16 19.78 -5.03
N LYS A 119 3.80 19.32 -3.95
CA LYS A 119 4.67 18.13 -3.97
C LYS A 119 3.91 16.81 -4.08
N LEU A 120 2.61 16.81 -3.78
CA LEU A 120 1.72 15.66 -3.88
C LEU A 120 0.97 15.61 -5.22
N GLU A 121 0.99 16.69 -5.99
CA GLU A 121 0.31 16.79 -7.28
C GLU A 121 0.58 15.61 -8.21
N PRO A 122 1.84 15.11 -8.36
CA PRO A 122 2.10 13.96 -9.21
C PRO A 122 1.35 12.68 -8.77
N VAL A 123 1.14 12.51 -7.46
CA VAL A 123 0.39 11.37 -6.92
C VAL A 123 -1.09 11.52 -7.22
N PHE A 124 -1.65 12.74 -7.13
CA PHE A 124 -3.04 12.99 -7.48
C PHE A 124 -3.29 12.80 -8.99
N GLU A 125 -2.37 13.25 -9.83
CA GLU A 125 -2.42 13.01 -11.27
C GLU A 125 -2.33 11.52 -11.60
N ALA A 126 -1.43 10.77 -10.94
CA ALA A 126 -1.35 9.32 -11.12
C ALA A 126 -2.68 8.62 -10.75
N LEU A 127 -3.34 9.03 -9.65
CA LEU A 127 -4.65 8.51 -9.27
C LEU A 127 -5.71 8.78 -10.35
N LYS A 128 -5.73 9.97 -10.94
CA LYS A 128 -6.66 10.32 -12.04
C LYS A 128 -6.38 9.47 -13.27
N ILE A 129 -5.12 9.34 -13.68
CA ILE A 129 -4.70 8.54 -14.84
C ILE A 129 -5.07 7.07 -14.63
N VAL A 130 -4.81 6.50 -13.45
CA VAL A 130 -5.17 5.12 -13.12
C VAL A 130 -6.68 4.93 -13.16
N ARG A 131 -7.46 5.90 -12.68
CA ARG A 131 -8.91 5.73 -12.61
C ARG A 131 -9.60 5.67 -13.97
N GLY A 132 -9.05 6.33 -14.99
CA GLY A 132 -9.60 6.35 -16.34
C GLY A 132 -9.79 4.97 -16.99
N PRO A 133 -8.72 4.16 -17.16
CA PRO A 133 -8.79 2.84 -17.81
C PRO A 133 -9.21 1.70 -16.88
N LEU A 134 -9.32 1.94 -15.57
CA LEU A 134 -9.67 0.90 -14.60
C LEU A 134 -11.16 0.54 -14.68
N ASP A 135 -11.48 -0.75 -14.74
CA ASP A 135 -12.87 -1.21 -14.72
C ASP A 135 -13.61 -0.57 -13.52
N PRO A 136 -14.83 -0.04 -13.72
CA PRO A 136 -15.61 0.57 -12.64
C PRO A 136 -15.78 -0.31 -11.40
N LYS A 137 -15.78 -1.64 -11.54
CA LYS A 137 -15.91 -2.64 -10.47
C LYS A 137 -14.62 -2.86 -9.68
N ILE A 138 -13.46 -2.49 -10.25
CA ILE A 138 -12.17 -2.58 -9.56
C ILE A 138 -12.01 -1.37 -8.65
N ALA A 139 -11.72 -1.63 -7.37
CA ALA A 139 -11.45 -0.58 -6.40
C ALA A 139 -10.01 -0.04 -6.56
N LEU A 140 -9.80 1.23 -6.24
CA LEU A 140 -8.47 1.84 -6.21
C LEU A 140 -8.13 2.20 -4.76
N ILE A 141 -7.08 1.58 -4.23
CA ILE A 141 -6.58 1.76 -2.87
C ILE A 141 -5.50 2.85 -2.88
N GLY A 142 -5.74 3.92 -2.13
CA GLY A 142 -4.69 4.85 -1.67
C GLY A 142 -4.15 4.41 -0.32
N PHE A 143 -2.91 4.79 0.01
CA PHE A 143 -2.31 4.45 1.30
C PHE A 143 -1.37 5.56 1.79
N TRP A 144 -1.16 5.57 3.10
CA TRP A 144 -0.12 6.35 3.76
C TRP A 144 0.32 5.59 5.03
N ARG A 145 1.52 5.89 5.54
CA ARG A 145 2.00 5.31 6.81
C ARG A 145 1.67 6.24 7.97
N SER A 146 1.09 5.70 9.03
CA SER A 146 0.86 6.45 10.28
C SER A 146 2.14 7.09 10.82
N LEU A 147 2.00 8.29 11.40
CA LEU A 147 3.11 9.03 12.00
C LEU A 147 3.78 8.26 13.14
N ASP A 148 3.02 7.47 13.92
CA ASP A 148 3.58 6.66 15.02
C ASP A 148 4.54 5.58 14.52
N ASP A 149 4.25 5.03 13.33
CA ASP A 149 5.08 4.01 12.68
C ASP A 149 6.31 4.63 12.02
N LEU A 150 6.26 5.89 11.60
CA LEU A 150 7.42 6.64 11.10
C LEU A 150 8.43 6.93 12.21
N HIS A 151 7.97 7.14 13.45
CA HIS A 151 8.82 7.37 14.61
C HIS A 151 9.26 6.09 15.35
N GLY A 152 8.85 4.90 14.87
CA GLY A 152 9.17 3.63 15.51
C GLY A 152 8.56 3.47 16.91
N ARG A 153 7.48 4.21 17.24
CA ARG A 153 6.94 4.32 18.60
C ARG A 153 5.81 3.34 18.94
N ARG A 154 5.51 2.36 18.09
CA ARG A 154 4.61 1.28 18.51
C ARG A 154 5.36 0.22 19.34
N PRO A 155 5.03 0.02 20.62
CA PRO A 155 5.28 -1.27 21.23
C PRO A 155 4.51 -2.31 20.40
N ARG A 156 5.21 -3.35 19.96
CA ARG A 156 4.55 -4.55 19.40
C ARG A 156 3.54 -4.99 20.46
N HIS A 157 2.24 -4.90 20.16
CA HIS A 157 1.23 -5.44 21.06
C HIS A 157 1.56 -6.91 21.30
N ALA A 158 2.09 -7.22 22.48
CA ALA A 158 2.13 -8.56 23.00
C ALA A 158 0.68 -9.04 23.04
N ARG A 159 0.39 -10.15 22.37
CA ARG A 159 -0.91 -10.82 22.49
C ARG A 159 -1.17 -11.04 23.99
N PRO A 160 -2.30 -10.58 24.55
CA PRO A 160 -2.68 -10.98 25.89
C PRO A 160 -3.17 -12.42 25.83
N GLY A 161 -2.54 -13.30 26.62
CA GLY A 161 -3.02 -14.66 26.84
C GLY A 161 -2.26 -15.75 26.07
N ALA A 162 -1.03 -16.04 26.48
CA ALA A 162 -0.51 -17.40 26.41
C ALA A 162 -0.06 -17.75 27.84
N GLY A 163 -1.02 -18.27 28.61
CA GLY A 163 -0.73 -18.89 29.89
C GLY A 163 0.27 -20.02 29.70
N ALA A 164 1.18 -20.13 30.66
CA ALA A 164 2.02 -21.29 30.83
C ALA A 164 1.13 -22.54 30.95
N ASP A 165 1.29 -23.49 30.03
CA ASP A 165 1.16 -24.89 30.36
C ASP A 165 1.87 -25.76 29.32
N GLY A 166 2.58 -26.76 29.83
CA GLY A 166 3.58 -27.54 29.12
C GLY A 166 3.02 -28.64 28.20
N GLY A 167 3.96 -29.30 27.52
CA GLY A 167 3.76 -30.61 26.91
C GLY A 167 3.34 -30.59 25.44
N LEU A 168 4.33 -30.72 24.56
CA LEU A 168 4.17 -31.44 23.28
C LEU A 168 4.04 -32.95 23.59
N PRO A 169 3.31 -33.75 22.78
CA PRO A 169 3.88 -34.19 21.52
C PRO A 169 2.90 -34.36 20.34
N ALA A 170 3.52 -34.66 19.20
CA ALA A 170 3.02 -34.79 17.85
C ALA A 170 1.83 -35.75 17.65
N SER A 171 0.96 -35.43 16.69
CA SER A 171 0.34 -36.37 15.73
C SER A 171 -0.49 -35.62 14.70
N GLY A 172 -0.46 -36.12 13.46
CA GLY A 172 -1.06 -35.47 12.28
C GLY A 172 -2.59 -35.43 12.32
N GLY A 173 -3.15 -34.45 11.61
CA GLY A 173 -4.59 -34.35 11.44
C GLY A 173 -5.00 -33.09 10.69
N VAL A 174 -5.36 -33.27 9.42
CA VAL A 174 -6.05 -32.28 8.58
C VAL A 174 -7.28 -31.76 9.32
N ARG A 175 -7.30 -30.50 9.75
CA ARG A 175 -8.51 -29.89 10.34
C ARG A 175 -9.39 -29.31 9.23
N ARG A 176 -10.41 -30.10 8.85
CA ARG A 176 -11.60 -29.59 8.14
C ARG A 176 -12.35 -28.63 9.07
N TYR A 177 -12.62 -27.41 8.60
CA TYR A 177 -13.56 -26.50 9.24
C TYR A 177 -14.99 -26.85 8.80
N HIS A 178 -15.76 -27.53 9.67
CA HIS A 178 -17.22 -27.51 9.58
C HIS A 178 -17.74 -26.39 10.49
N ARG A 179 -18.26 -25.32 9.88
CA ARG A 179 -19.05 -24.31 10.61
C ARG A 179 -20.47 -24.86 10.76
N ARG A 180 -20.86 -25.10 12.02
CA ARG A 180 -22.19 -25.55 12.45
C ARG A 180 -23.21 -24.43 12.13
N VAL A 181 -24.21 -24.76 11.32
CA VAL A 181 -25.39 -23.91 11.08
C VAL A 181 -26.33 -24.08 12.28
N GLY A 182 -26.62 -22.98 12.97
CA GLY A 182 -27.66 -22.89 14.00
C GLY A 182 -28.83 -22.08 13.47
N ARG A 183 -30.03 -22.65 13.62
CA ARG A 183 -31.33 -22.09 13.24
C ARG A 183 -31.67 -20.83 14.03
#